data_AF-A0A9D8E644-F1
#
_entry.id   AF-A0A9D8E644-F1
#
_cell.length_a   1.000
_cell.length_b   1.000
_cell.length_c   1.000
_cell.angle_alpha   90.00
_cell.angle_beta   90.00
_cell.angle_gamma   90.00
#
_symmetry.space_group_name_H-M   'P 1'
#
loop_
_entity.id
_entity.type
_entity.pdbx_description
1 polymer ?
#
loop_
_entity_poly.entity_id
_entity_poly.type
_entity_poly.pdbx_seq_one_letter_code
_entity_poly.pdbx_strand_id
1 'polypeptide(L)' 'MSAVPVGPRGDAGPGLPAGVCPVCGGPVDDVVARCPDCGCDLAGVPPRPPAFSRPAVVATVAAFVAVYAVIVAAVALVN' A
#
# COMPACT_ATOMS: atom_id res chain seq x y z
N MET A 1 12.07 -5.80 29.60
CA MET A 1 11.70 -4.56 28.87
C MET A 1 12.66 -4.46 27.70
N SER A 2 12.37 -5.17 26.62
CA SER A 2 13.23 -5.24 25.42
C SER A 2 12.66 -4.34 24.33
N ALA A 3 13.52 -3.50 23.77
CA ALA A 3 13.20 -2.52 22.74
C ALA A 3 12.78 -3.21 21.43
N VAL A 4 11.69 -2.73 20.84
CA VAL A 4 11.28 -3.09 19.47
C VAL A 4 11.99 -2.13 18.51
N PRO A 5 12.84 -2.61 17.58
CA PRO A 5 13.51 -1.74 16.62
C PRO A 5 12.50 -1.23 15.58
N VAL A 6 12.32 0.09 15.51
CA VAL A 6 11.53 0.75 14.47
C VAL A 6 12.41 0.90 13.22
N GLY A 7 12.23 0.01 12.25
CA GLY A 7 12.95 0.01 10.98
C GLY A 7 12.67 1.24 10.09
N PRO A 8 13.50 1.48 9.06
CA PRO A 8 13.50 2.72 8.29
C PRO A 8 12.21 2.89 7.48
N ARG A 9 11.66 4.10 7.51
CA ARG A 9 10.60 4.56 6.61
C ARG A 9 11.23 4.88 5.26
N GLY A 10 10.93 4.14 4.19
CA GLY A 10 11.40 4.58 2.87
C GLY A 10 11.17 3.66 1.68
N ASP A 11 11.27 2.34 1.86
CA ASP A 11 11.37 1.45 0.70
C ASP A 11 10.12 0.58 0.62
N ALA A 12 9.12 1.06 -0.12
CA ALA A 12 7.97 0.25 -0.51
C ALA A 12 8.44 -0.83 -1.50
N GLY A 13 9.10 -1.86 -0.97
CA GLY A 13 9.31 -3.14 -1.62
C GLY A 13 7.98 -3.85 -1.91
N PRO A 14 8.01 -4.98 -2.63
CA PRO A 14 6.80 -5.70 -3.03
C PRO A 14 5.96 -5.94 -1.78
N GLY A 15 4.68 -5.53 -1.84
CA GLY A 15 3.75 -5.65 -0.72
C GLY A 15 3.87 -7.03 -0.10
N LEU A 16 3.88 -7.08 1.24
CA LEU A 16 3.97 -8.34 1.98
C LEU A 16 3.06 -9.38 1.32
N PRO A 17 3.60 -10.55 0.95
CA PRO A 17 2.81 -11.57 0.28
C PRO A 17 1.59 -11.89 1.15
N ALA A 18 0.45 -12.12 0.50
CA ALA A 18 -0.71 -12.68 1.17
C ALA A 18 -0.25 -13.92 1.94
N GLY A 19 -0.65 -14.01 3.21
CA GLY A 19 -0.23 -15.07 4.10
C GLY A 19 0.99 -14.79 5.00
N VAL A 20 1.20 -13.54 5.41
CA VAL A 20 2.16 -13.19 6.48
C VAL A 20 1.47 -12.40 7.59
N CYS A 21 1.71 -12.76 8.84
CA CYS A 21 1.12 -12.10 10.00
C CYS A 21 1.74 -10.70 10.16
N PRO A 22 0.95 -9.61 10.21
CA PRO A 22 1.47 -8.25 10.31
C PRO A 22 2.12 -7.93 11.66
N VAL A 23 1.92 -8.80 12.67
CA VAL A 23 2.44 -8.60 14.03
C VAL A 23 3.77 -9.30 14.23
N CYS A 24 3.87 -10.59 13.88
CA CYS A 24 5.08 -11.39 14.12
C CYS A 24 5.90 -11.68 12.85
N GLY A 25 5.36 -11.43 11.65
CA GLY A 25 6.01 -11.78 10.39
C GLY A 25 6.01 -13.28 10.06
N GLY A 26 5.33 -14.11 10.84
CA GLY A 26 5.20 -15.55 10.58
C GLY A 26 4.26 -15.86 9.40
N PRO A 27 4.49 -16.96 8.66
CA PRO A 27 3.60 -17.38 7.60
C PRO A 27 2.24 -17.80 8.17
N VAL A 28 1.16 -17.38 7.53
CA VAL A 28 -0.22 -17.69 7.91
C VAL A 28 -1.01 -18.02 6.66
N ASP A 29 -1.84 -19.05 6.71
CA ASP A 29 -2.75 -19.35 5.61
C ASP A 29 -3.81 -18.25 5.45
N ASP A 30 -4.28 -18.02 4.22
CA ASP A 30 -5.25 -16.96 3.90
C ASP A 30 -6.62 -17.16 4.60
N VAL A 31 -6.86 -18.34 5.19
CA VAL A 31 -8.14 -18.78 5.74
C VAL A 31 -8.13 -18.92 7.28
N VAL A 32 -7.00 -18.66 7.95
CA VAL A 32 -6.95 -18.77 9.42
C VAL A 32 -7.37 -17.49 10.11
N ALA A 33 -8.37 -17.61 10.99
CA ALA A 33 -8.85 -16.51 11.84
C ALA A 33 -7.83 -16.07 12.90
N ARG A 34 -6.80 -16.88 13.20
CA ARG A 34 -5.74 -16.53 14.15
C ARG A 34 -4.38 -17.02 13.67
N CYS A 35 -3.35 -16.22 13.95
CA CYS A 35 -1.97 -16.63 13.74
C CYS A 35 -1.57 -17.73 14.73
N PRO A 36 -1.03 -18.88 14.27
CA PRO A 36 -0.62 -19.97 15.14
C PRO A 36 0.63 -19.62 15.98
N ASP A 37 1.47 -18.69 15.52
CA ASP A 37 2.71 -18.34 16.20
C ASP A 37 2.51 -17.32 17.32
N CYS A 38 1.74 -16.25 17.08
CA CYS A 38 1.56 -15.16 18.04
C CYS A 38 0.15 -15.04 18.62
N GLY A 39 -0.81 -15.83 18.13
CA GLY A 39 -2.20 -15.81 18.60
C GLY A 39 -3.02 -14.58 18.19
N CYS A 40 -2.47 -13.69 17.36
CA CYS A 40 -3.17 -12.50 16.90
C CYS A 40 -4.40 -12.86 16.05
N ASP A 41 -5.51 -12.16 16.27
CA ASP A 41 -6.73 -12.32 15.49
C ASP A 41 -6.54 -11.69 14.10
N LEU A 42 -6.76 -12.52 13.07
CA LEU A 42 -6.67 -12.18 11.66
C LEU A 42 -8.06 -12.12 11.02
N ALA A 43 -9.12 -12.41 11.78
CA ALA A 43 -10.49 -12.31 11.30
C ALA A 43 -10.80 -10.87 10.88
N GLY A 44 -11.00 -10.67 9.58
CA GLY A 44 -11.35 -9.36 9.04
C GLY A 44 -10.16 -8.45 8.75
N VAL A 45 -8.95 -8.98 8.56
CA VAL A 45 -7.89 -8.24 7.86
C VAL A 45 -8.13 -8.41 6.36
N PRO A 46 -8.82 -7.46 5.68
CA PRO A 46 -8.96 -7.55 4.24
C PRO A 46 -7.56 -7.51 3.60
N PRO A 47 -7.34 -8.19 2.47
CA PRO A 47 -6.12 -8.06 1.70
C PRO A 47 -5.85 -6.57 1.47
N ARG A 48 -4.75 -6.05 2.03
CA ARG A 48 -4.40 -4.63 1.81
C ARG A 48 -4.18 -4.44 0.32
N PRO A 49 -4.92 -3.53 -0.35
CA PRO A 49 -4.66 -3.26 -1.76
C PRO A 49 -3.19 -2.86 -1.92
N PRO A 50 -2.47 -3.39 -2.92
CA PRO A 50 -1.08 -3.04 -3.10
C PRO A 50 -1.00 -1.52 -3.33
N ALA A 51 -0.09 -0.85 -2.61
CA ALA A 51 0.11 0.59 -2.71
C ALA A 51 0.41 1.06 -4.14
N PHE A 52 0.79 0.13 -5.02
CA PHE A 52 1.12 0.35 -6.42
C PHE A 52 0.28 -0.53 -7.35
N SER A 53 -1.05 -0.39 -7.28
CA SER A 53 -1.90 -0.99 -8.31
C SER A 53 -1.80 -0.19 -9.61
N ARG A 54 -1.70 -0.86 -10.77
CA ARG A 54 -1.76 -0.22 -12.09
C ARG A 54 -2.89 0.81 -12.23
N PRO A 55 -4.14 0.57 -11.75
CA PRO A 55 -5.19 1.58 -11.81
C PRO A 55 -4.91 2.81 -10.95
N ALA A 56 -4.27 2.66 -9.78
CA ALA A 56 -3.88 3.82 -8.96
C ALA A 56 -2.85 4.70 -9.69
N VAL A 57 -1.85 4.09 -10.33
CA VAL A 57 -0.85 4.83 -11.12
C VAL A 57 -1.50 5.54 -12.30
N VAL A 58 -2.39 4.86 -13.04
CA VAL A 58 -3.10 5.46 -14.18
C VAL A 58 -3.96 6.64 -13.74
N ALA A 59 -4.67 6.52 -12.61
CA ALA A 59 -5.48 7.61 -12.06
C ALA A 59 -4.62 8.84 -11.70
N THR A 60 -3.46 8.61 -11.05
CA THR A 60 -2.53 9.69 -10.72
C THR A 60 -1.99 10.38 -11.98
N VAL A 61 -1.53 9.62 -12.96
CA VAL A 61 -1.02 10.18 -14.23
C VAL A 61 -2.11 10.97 -14.97
N ALA A 62 -3.34 10.43 -15.05
CA ALA A 62 -4.46 11.12 -15.68
C ALA A 62 -4.79 12.45 -14.99
N ALA A 63 -4.76 12.49 -13.66
CA ALA A 63 -4.96 13.73 -12.90
C ALA A 63 -3.89 14.79 -13.22
N PHE A 64 -2.61 14.40 -13.26
CA PHE A 64 -1.53 15.31 -13.63
C PHE A 64 -1.66 15.83 -15.07
N VAL A 65 -2.01 14.94 -16.02
CA VAL A 65 -2.23 15.33 -17.42
C VAL A 65 -3.38 16.34 -17.55
N ALA A 66 -4.48 16.12 -16.83
CA ALA A 66 -5.62 17.05 -16.83
C ALA A 66 -5.23 18.42 -16.29
N VAL A 67 -4.52 18.47 -15.15
CA VAL A 67 -4.03 19.74 -14.57
C VAL A 67 -3.08 20.46 -15.54
N TYR A 68 -2.15 19.74 -16.15
CA TYR A 68 -1.23 20.30 -17.13
C TYR A 68 -1.97 20.88 -18.35
N ALA A 69 -2.97 20.17 -18.87
CA ALA A 69 -3.77 20.65 -20.00
C ALA A 69 -4.51 21.96 -19.68
N VAL A 70 -5.05 22.10 -18.46
CA VAL A 70 -5.68 23.35 -18.01
C VAL A 70 -4.68 24.50 -17.98
N ILE A 71 -3.46 24.26 -17.47
CA ILE A 71 -2.40 25.28 -17.43
C ILE A 71 -2.02 25.73 -18.85
N VAL A 72 -1.80 24.78 -19.77
CA VAL A 72 -1.47 25.08 -21.16
C VAL A 72 -2.59 25.87 -21.84
N ALA A 73 -3.85 25.49 -21.62
CA ALA A 73 -4.99 26.21 -22.17
C ALA A 73 -5.06 27.66 -21.64
N ALA A 74 -4.81 27.88 -20.36
CA ALA A 74 -4.77 29.22 -19.78
C ALA A 74 -3.67 30.09 -20.40
N VAL A 75 -2.46 29.54 -20.58
CA VAL A 75 -1.35 30.26 -21.24
C VAL A 75 -1.69 30.58 -22.70
N ALA A 76 -2.29 29.63 -23.43
CA ALA A 76 -2.70 29.82 -24.82
C ALA A 76 -3.83 30.84 -25.01
N LEU A 77 -4.62 31.13 -23.98
CA LEU A 77 -5.65 32.18 -24.02
C LEU A 77 -5.07 33.58 -23.78
N VAL A 78 -3.90 33.67 -23.14
CA VAL A 78 -3.27 34.95 -22.75
C VAL A 78 -2.22 35.39 -23.75
N ASN A 79 -1.60 34.45 -24.47
CA ASN A 79 -0.52 34.71 -25.43
C ASN A 79 -0.95 34.37 -26.86
#